data_AF-A0A7K7TXY1-F1
#
_entry.id   AF-A0A7K7TXY1-F1
#
_cell.length_a   1.000
_cell.length_b   1.000
_cell.length_c   1.000
_cell.angle_alpha   90.00
_cell.angle_beta   90.00
_cell.angle_gamma   90.00
#
_symmetry.space_group_name_H-M   'P 1'
#
loop_
_entity.id
_entity.type
_entity.pdbx_description
1 polymer ?
#
loop_
_entity_poly.entity_id
_entity_poly.type
_entity_poly.pdbx_seq_one_letter_code
_entity_poly.pdbx_strand_id
1 'polypeptide(L)' 'ESCPEGILGERGPIYKYPDASRECRPCHENCTRGCAGPRPLPAPRKTPTVIAVMVVGGLFLSCSCVLL' A
#
# COMPACT_ATOMS: atom_id res chain seq x y z
N GLU A 1 27.67 0.47 -8.29
CA GLU A 1 26.98 -0.69 -8.88
C GLU A 1 25.56 -0.32 -9.31
N SER A 2 25.31 -0.29 -10.62
CA SER A 2 23.95 -0.11 -11.17
C SER A 2 23.27 -1.47 -11.27
N CYS A 3 22.04 -1.61 -10.80
CA CYS A 3 21.28 -2.86 -10.99
C CYS A 3 20.82 -2.98 -12.44
N PRO A 4 20.72 -4.20 -12.98
CA PRO A 4 20.25 -4.42 -14.34
C PRO A 4 18.75 -4.11 -14.46
N GLU A 5 18.42 -3.10 -15.25
CA GLU A 5 17.05 -2.72 -15.60
C GLU A 5 16.72 -3.28 -16.99
N GLY A 6 15.91 -4.33 -17.06
CA GLY A 6 15.35 -4.81 -18.33
C GLY A 6 16.26 -5.74 -19.15
N ILE A 7 16.97 -6.66 -18.49
CA ILE A 7 17.67 -7.74 -19.21
C ILE A 7 16.66 -8.79 -19.67
N LEU A 8 16.72 -9.21 -20.93
CA LEU A 8 15.87 -10.29 -21.46
C LEU A 8 16.33 -11.64 -20.87
N GLY A 9 15.53 -12.22 -19.98
CA GLY A 9 15.75 -13.56 -19.44
C GLY A 9 14.98 -14.63 -20.23
N GLU A 10 15.16 -15.90 -19.87
CA GLU A 10 14.50 -17.05 -20.53
C GLU A 10 12.96 -17.00 -20.49
N ARG A 11 12.37 -16.30 -19.51
CA ARG A 11 10.91 -16.21 -19.32
C ARG A 11 10.34 -14.80 -19.55
N GLY A 12 11.13 -13.89 -20.12
CA GLY A 12 10.73 -12.48 -20.35
C GLY A 12 11.69 -11.46 -19.72
N PRO A 13 11.35 -10.16 -19.76
CA PRO A 13 12.21 -9.09 -19.24
C PRO A 13 12.34 -9.17 -17.71
N ILE A 14 13.59 -9.29 -17.23
CA ILE A 14 13.94 -9.31 -15.81
C ILE A 14 14.23 -7.88 -15.35
N TYR A 15 13.50 -7.43 -14.34
CA TYR A 15 13.72 -6.16 -13.68
C TYR A 15 14.23 -6.40 -12.24
N LYS A 16 15.30 -5.71 -11.86
CA LYS A 16 15.82 -5.67 -10.49
C LYS A 16 15.92 -4.22 -10.02
N TYR A 17 15.75 -4.00 -8.72
CA TYR A 17 15.89 -2.68 -8.11
C TYR A 17 16.91 -2.71 -6.97
N PRO A 18 17.62 -1.59 -6.73
CA PRO A 18 18.51 -1.46 -5.58
C PRO A 18 17.67 -1.29 -4.29
N ASP A 19 17.90 -2.16 -3.32
CA ASP A 19 17.32 -2.05 -1.99
C ASP A 19 18.08 -1.04 -1.11
N ALA A 20 17.59 -0.77 0.11
CA ALA A 20 18.27 0.15 1.04
C ALA A 20 19.70 -0.27 1.39
N SER A 21 20.02 -1.57 1.30
CA SER A 21 21.36 -2.13 1.47
C SER A 21 22.24 -2.02 0.22
N ARG A 22 21.76 -1.39 -0.87
CA ARG A 22 22.37 -1.38 -2.21
C ARG A 22 22.49 -2.75 -2.87
N GLU A 23 21.78 -3.76 -2.36
CA GLU A 23 21.68 -5.07 -3.02
C GLU A 23 20.56 -5.07 -4.06
N CYS A 24 20.78 -5.74 -5.19
CA CYS A 24 19.78 -5.83 -6.26
C CYS A 24 18.75 -6.93 -5.93
N ARG A 25 17.52 -6.53 -5.60
CA ARG A 25 16.39 -7.45 -5.40
C ARG A 25 15.54 -7.59 -6.68
N PRO A 26 14.91 -8.76 -6.90
CA PRO A 26 14.02 -8.95 -8.04
C PRO A 26 12.73 -8.13 -7.89
N CYS A 27 12.27 -7.54 -8.99
CA CYS A 27 10.93 -6.96 -9.10
C CYS A 27 9.85 -8.06 -9.12
N HIS A 28 8.59 -7.65 -8.92
CA HIS A 28 7.43 -8.53 -9.06
C HIS A 28 7.33 -9.08 -10.50
N GLU A 29 6.96 -10.35 -10.66
CA GLU A 29 6.86 -11.03 -11.96
C GLU A 29 5.90 -10.35 -12.95
N ASN A 30 4.87 -9.69 -12.43
CA ASN A 30 3.87 -8.97 -13.22
C ASN A 30 4.27 -7.50 -13.55
N CYS A 31 5.47 -7.04 -13.17
CA CYS A 31 5.97 -5.72 -13.53
C CYS A 31 6.68 -5.76 -14.88
N THR A 32 6.06 -5.17 -15.91
CA THR A 32 6.61 -5.14 -17.28
C THR A 32 7.36 -3.84 -17.63
N ARG A 33 7.34 -2.83 -16.76
CA ARG A 33 7.91 -1.48 -16.98
C ARG A 33 9.02 -1.09 -15.99
N GLY A 34 9.62 -2.07 -15.30
CA GLY A 34 10.55 -1.81 -14.20
C GLY A 34 9.88 -1.54 -12.85
N CYS A 35 10.67 -1.52 -11.78
CA CYS A 35 10.21 -1.17 -10.44
C CYS A 35 11.29 -0.40 -9.68
N ALA A 36 10.87 0.54 -8.82
CA ALA A 36 11.77 1.37 -8.02
C ALA A 36 11.79 0.96 -6.53
N GLY A 37 11.29 -0.23 -6.21
CA GLY A 37 11.13 -0.70 -4.82
C GLY A 37 9.94 -1.64 -4.63
N PRO A 38 9.82 -2.26 -3.45
CA PRO A 38 8.62 -3.00 -3.08
C PRO A 38 7.43 -2.04 -3.07
N ARG A 39 6.33 -2.44 -3.73
CA ARG A 39 5.12 -1.64 -3.80
C ARG A 39 4.67 -1.33 -2.37
N PRO A 40 4.40 -0.06 -2.00
CA PRO A 40 3.85 0.24 -0.69
C PRO A 40 2.54 -0.54 -0.55
N LEU A 41 2.47 -1.42 0.45
CA LEU A 41 1.22 -2.08 0.79
C LEU A 41 0.19 -0.96 1.02
N PRO A 42 -1.05 -1.05 0.48
CA PRO A 42 -2.07 -0.07 0.79
C PRO A 42 -2.19 0.04 2.32
N ALA A 43 -1.94 1.24 2.85
CA ALA A 43 -2.04 1.50 4.28
C ALA A 43 -3.41 1.01 4.80
N PRO A 44 -3.47 0.46 6.03
CA PRO A 44 -4.74 0.01 6.60
C PRO A 44 -5.74 1.16 6.57
N ARG A 45 -6.83 1.00 5.80
CA ARG A 45 -7.88 2.02 5.70
C ARG A 45 -8.52 2.16 7.09
N LYS A 46 -8.27 3.28 7.78
CA LYS A 46 -9.01 3.73 9.00
C LYS A 46 -10.48 4.11 8.68
N THR A 47 -11.16 3.27 7.93
CA THR A 47 -12.56 3.48 7.51
C THR A 47 -13.61 3.06 8.56
N PRO A 48 -13.40 2.07 9.46
CA PRO A 48 -14.46 1.69 10.40
C PRO A 48 -14.66 2.68 11.56
N THR A 49 -13.67 3.52 11.86
CA THR A 49 -13.71 4.43 13.02
C THR A 49 -14.68 5.60 12.84
N VAL A 50 -14.86 6.10 11.61
CA VAL A 50 -15.76 7.25 11.35
C VAL A 50 -17.22 6.85 11.59
N ILE A 51 -17.62 5.66 11.15
CA ILE A 51 -18.99 5.16 11.29
C ILE A 51 -19.34 4.98 12.77
N ALA A 52 -18.42 4.42 13.56
CA ALA A 52 -18.62 4.23 15.00
C ALA A 52 -18.84 5.55 15.74
N VAL A 53 -18.04 6.58 15.44
CA VAL A 53 -18.17 7.91 16.07
C VAL A 53 -19.50 8.57 15.72
N MET A 54 -19.93 8.47 14.46
CA MET A 54 -21.21 9.04 14.03
C MET A 54 -22.42 8.39 14.71
N VAL A 55 -22.42 7.06 14.85
CA VAL A 55 -23.52 6.33 15.49
C VAL A 55 -23.60 6.67 16.99
N VAL A 56 -22.46 6.64 17.70
CA VAL A 56 -22.42 6.92 19.14
C VAL A 56 -22.77 8.38 19.42
N GLY A 57 -22.22 9.33 18.65
CA GLY A 57 -22.51 10.76 18.80
C GLY A 57 -23.98 11.10 18.49
N GLY A 58 -24.54 10.51 17.43
CA GLY A 58 -25.96 10.69 17.07
C GLY A 58 -26.91 10.15 18.12
N LEU A 59 -26.64 8.93 18.65
CA LEU A 59 -27.44 8.36 19.72
C LEU A 59 -27.41 9.23 20.98
N PHE A 60 -26.22 9.70 21.37
CA PHE A 60 -26.08 10.56 22.55
C PHE A 60 -26.87 11.86 22.40
N LEU A 61 -26.69 12.58 21.28
CA LEU A 61 -27.41 13.83 21.01
C LEU A 61 -28.92 13.63 21.00
N SER A 62 -29.41 12.58 20.33
CA SER A 62 -30.84 12.26 20.30
C SER A 62 -31.41 11.98 21.69
N CYS A 63 -30.68 11.23 22.51
CA CYS A 63 -31.11 10.89 23.87
C CYS A 63 -31.13 12.15 24.75
N SER A 64 -30.10 12.99 24.64
CA SER A 64 -30.05 14.28 25.35
C SER A 64 -31.19 15.22 24.96
N CYS A 65 -31.57 15.29 23.69
CA CYS A 65 -32.69 16.14 23.25
C CYS A 65 -34.08 15.63 23.68
N VAL A 66 -34.23 14.33 23.92
CA VAL A 66 -35.50 13.72 24.37
C VAL A 66 -35.64 13.75 25.89
N LEU A 67 -34.53 13.80 26.62
CA LEU A 67 -34.48 13.81 28.09
C LEU A 67 -34.45 15.22 28.70
N LEU A 68 -34.47 16.28 27.89
CA LEU A 68 -34.38 17.69 28.27
C LEU A 68 -35.71 18.39 27.98
#